data_AF-X1M522-F1
#
_entry.id   AF-X1M522-F1
#
_cell.length_a   1.000
_cell.length_b   1.000
_cell.length_c   1.000
_cell.angle_alpha   90.00
_cell.angle_beta   90.00
_cell.angle_gamma   90.00
#
_symmetry.space_group_name_H-M   'P 1'
#
loop_
_entity.id
_entity.type
_entity.pdbx_description
1 polymer ?
#
loop_
_entity_poly.entity_id
_entity_poly.type
_entity_poly.pdbx_seq_one_letter_code
_entity_poly.pdbx_strand_id
1 'polypeptide(L)'
;DSIGAKMANSLKVGSDFIIFGEPTENKLGIAHKGIITFKITAKGKAAHSAFPQSGESAIEKLLDVLQRIRALDFGKDPVMGRSVLNIGTIEGGAAPNVVANSASAEMTIRSVLPSKQILNKIKTVLKKKVEIEVLTQSEVQKLFTVTDLDQVVLPYGTDIP
;
A
#
# COMPACT_ATOMS: atom_id res chain seq x y z
N ASP A 1 13.56 7.26 -4.46
CA ASP A 1 13.84 8.67 -4.78
C ASP A 1 14.02 8.87 -6.28
N SER A 2 13.08 9.62 -6.87
CA SER A 2 12.93 9.87 -8.31
C SER A 2 13.56 11.19 -8.76
N ILE A 3 14.65 11.58 -8.12
CA ILE A 3 15.19 12.94 -8.21
C ILE A 3 15.63 13.26 -9.65
N GLY A 4 16.27 12.29 -10.32
CA GLY A 4 16.68 12.43 -11.72
C GLY A 4 15.50 12.61 -12.67
N ALA A 5 14.49 11.75 -12.59
CA ALA A 5 13.28 11.84 -13.42
C ALA A 5 12.53 13.17 -13.19
N LYS A 6 12.39 13.59 -11.92
CA LYS A 6 11.77 14.88 -11.57
C LYS A 6 12.54 16.08 -12.14
N MET A 7 13.88 16.05 -12.08
CA MET A 7 14.71 17.09 -12.68
C MET A 7 14.60 17.09 -14.19
N ALA A 8 14.64 15.92 -14.84
CA ALA A 8 14.49 15.79 -16.28
C ALA A 8 13.16 16.37 -16.78
N ASN A 9 12.05 16.13 -16.06
CA ASN A 9 10.74 16.71 -16.36
C ASN A 9 10.74 18.25 -16.30
N SER A 10 11.66 18.88 -15.57
CA SER A 10 11.79 20.34 -15.53
C SER A 10 12.49 20.93 -16.75
N LEU A 11 13.26 20.12 -17.51
CA LEU A 11 14.08 20.57 -18.63
C LEU A 11 13.26 20.91 -19.90
N LYS A 12 11.94 20.68 -19.90
CA LYS A 12 11.01 20.92 -21.03
C LYS A 12 11.52 20.38 -22.37
N VAL A 13 12.26 19.27 -22.34
CA VAL A 13 12.71 18.60 -23.56
C VAL A 13 11.49 17.96 -24.21
N GLY A 14 11.15 18.37 -25.44
CA GLY A 14 10.06 17.78 -26.20
C GLY A 14 10.48 16.41 -26.72
N SER A 15 9.66 15.39 -26.50
CA SER A 15 9.87 14.04 -27.04
C SER A 15 8.52 13.39 -27.30
N ASP A 16 8.37 12.74 -28.45
CA ASP A 16 7.14 11.99 -28.78
C ASP A 16 7.07 10.68 -27.98
N PHE A 17 8.23 10.07 -27.70
CA PHE A 17 8.36 8.83 -26.96
C PHE A 17 9.61 8.83 -26.07
N ILE A 18 9.54 8.11 -24.95
CA ILE A 18 10.66 7.85 -24.05
C ILE A 18 10.72 6.34 -23.82
N ILE A 19 11.92 5.76 -23.92
CA ILE A 19 12.17 4.34 -23.66
C ILE A 19 12.89 4.20 -22.32
N PHE A 20 12.31 3.43 -21.41
CA PHE A 20 12.90 3.12 -20.11
C PHE A 20 13.52 1.72 -20.15
N GLY A 21 14.84 1.65 -19.98
CA GLY A 21 15.61 0.40 -20.01
C GLY A 21 15.56 -0.41 -18.72
N GLU A 22 14.38 -0.55 -18.11
CA GLU A 22 14.22 -1.42 -16.94
C GLU A 22 14.58 -2.88 -17.28
N PRO A 23 15.05 -3.68 -16.31
CA PRO A 23 15.43 -5.07 -16.55
C PRO A 23 14.19 -5.96 -16.79
N THR A 24 13.64 -5.90 -18.00
CA THR A 24 12.41 -6.60 -18.42
C THR A 24 12.68 -7.85 -19.25
N GLU A 25 13.93 -8.32 -19.32
CA GLU A 25 14.35 -9.44 -20.18
C GLU A 25 14.01 -9.21 -21.66
N ASN A 26 14.20 -7.98 -22.16
CA ASN A 26 13.82 -7.53 -23.51
C ASN A 26 12.32 -7.61 -23.82
N LYS A 27 11.46 -7.72 -22.79
CA LYS A 27 10.00 -7.63 -22.95
C LYS A 27 9.55 -6.20 -22.79
N LEU A 28 8.57 -5.78 -23.58
CA LEU A 28 7.97 -4.46 -23.45
C LEU A 28 7.14 -4.38 -22.17
N GLY A 29 7.51 -3.48 -21.26
CA GLY A 29 6.69 -3.14 -20.11
C GLY A 29 5.40 -2.46 -20.57
N ILE A 30 4.25 -3.06 -20.29
CA ILE A 30 2.95 -2.52 -20.74
C ILE A 30 2.17 -1.84 -19.62
N ALA A 31 2.50 -2.13 -18.37
CA ALA A 31 1.90 -1.52 -17.20
C ALA A 31 2.75 -1.71 -15.95
N HIS A 32 2.62 -0.78 -15.01
CA HIS A 32 3.14 -0.87 -13.65
C HIS A 32 2.00 -0.90 -12.65
N LYS A 33 2.06 -1.85 -11.72
CA LYS A 33 1.18 -1.80 -10.55
C LYS A 33 1.54 -0.62 -9.66
N GLY A 34 0.52 0.05 -9.12
CA GLY A 34 0.72 1.04 -8.08
C GLY A 34 1.24 0.40 -6.80
N ILE A 35 1.83 1.21 -5.93
CA ILE A 35 2.28 0.79 -4.60
C ILE A 35 1.64 1.72 -3.58
N ILE A 36 1.14 1.16 -2.48
CA ILE A 36 0.71 1.94 -1.31
C ILE A 36 1.24 1.25 -0.07
N THR A 37 2.19 1.88 0.60
CA THR A 37 2.71 1.45 1.90
C THR A 37 2.13 2.37 2.96
N PHE A 38 1.50 1.78 3.98
CA PHE A 38 0.82 2.53 5.03
C PHE A 38 0.91 1.82 6.37
N LYS A 39 0.81 2.62 7.44
CA LYS A 39 0.78 2.17 8.82
C LYS A 39 -0.60 2.38 9.41
N ILE A 40 -1.14 1.35 10.05
CA ILE A 40 -2.33 1.46 10.90
C ILE A 40 -1.87 1.46 12.35
N THR A 41 -2.31 2.44 13.13
CA THR A 41 -2.02 2.52 14.57
C THR A 41 -3.32 2.55 15.37
N ALA A 42 -3.48 1.60 16.26
CA ALA A 42 -4.58 1.54 17.22
C ALA A 42 -4.14 2.06 18.59
N LYS A 43 -4.93 2.94 19.19
CA LYS A 43 -4.74 3.46 20.55
C LYS A 43 -5.74 2.84 21.51
N GLY A 44 -5.25 2.45 22.67
CA GLY A 44 -5.99 1.79 23.75
C GLY A 44 -5.81 2.52 25.08
N LYS A 45 -6.05 1.79 26.17
CA LYS A 45 -5.84 2.24 27.54
C LYS A 45 -5.25 1.09 28.34
N ALA A 46 -4.07 1.31 28.93
CA ALA A 46 -3.41 0.32 29.77
C ALA A 46 -4.24 0.01 31.02
N ALA A 47 -4.21 -1.25 31.42
CA ALA A 47 -4.78 -1.76 32.66
C ALA A 47 -4.09 -3.06 33.04
N HIS A 48 -4.21 -3.48 34.30
CA HIS A 48 -3.84 -4.84 34.69
C HIS A 48 -4.77 -5.83 33.96
N SER A 49 -4.20 -6.86 33.34
CA SER A 49 -4.96 -7.86 32.55
C SER A 49 -6.06 -8.58 33.34
N ALA A 50 -5.95 -8.66 34.67
CA ALA A 50 -7.01 -9.20 35.54
C ALA A 50 -8.27 -8.31 35.64
N PHE A 51 -8.19 -7.03 35.23
CA PHE A 51 -9.31 -6.09 35.22
C PHE A 51 -9.43 -5.42 33.83
N PRO A 52 -9.68 -6.19 32.76
CA PRO A 52 -9.64 -5.68 31.39
C PRO A 52 -10.70 -4.61 31.12
N GLN A 53 -11.82 -4.63 31.84
CA GLN A 53 -12.88 -3.62 31.80
C GLN A 53 -12.41 -2.21 32.18
N SER A 54 -11.30 -2.10 32.91
CA SER A 54 -10.68 -0.82 33.29
C SER A 54 -9.78 -0.25 32.19
N GLY A 55 -9.46 -1.06 31.18
CA GLY A 55 -8.61 -0.75 30.04
C GLY A 55 -9.35 -0.85 28.71
N GLU A 56 -8.58 -0.76 27.62
CA GLU A 56 -9.09 -0.86 26.25
C GLU A 56 -7.95 -1.39 25.38
N SER A 57 -8.02 -2.65 24.92
CA SER A 57 -6.90 -3.28 24.21
C SER A 57 -6.71 -2.70 22.81
N ALA A 58 -5.54 -2.10 22.56
CA ALA A 58 -5.13 -1.65 21.24
C ALA A 58 -4.89 -2.82 20.27
N ILE A 59 -4.39 -3.96 20.76
CA ILE A 59 -4.15 -5.15 19.95
C ILE A 59 -5.48 -5.69 19.40
N GLU A 60 -6.49 -5.87 20.24
CA GLU A 60 -7.81 -6.37 19.80
C GLU A 60 -8.42 -5.47 18.72
N LYS A 61 -8.32 -4.14 18.89
CA LYS A 61 -8.77 -3.18 17.87
C LYS A 61 -7.99 -3.29 16.56
N LEU A 62 -6.67 -3.48 16.65
CA LEU A 62 -5.84 -3.63 15.47
C LEU A 62 -6.24 -4.91 14.73
N LEU A 63 -6.40 -6.03 15.42
CA LEU A 63 -6.86 -7.29 14.85
C LEU A 63 -8.23 -7.15 14.15
N ASP A 64 -9.19 -6.50 14.79
CA ASP A 64 -10.50 -6.17 14.22
C ASP A 64 -10.40 -5.41 12.88
N VAL A 65 -9.55 -4.38 12.84
CA VAL A 65 -9.36 -3.56 11.64
C VAL A 65 -8.60 -4.33 10.57
N LEU A 66 -7.55 -5.07 10.92
CA LEU A 66 -6.80 -5.92 9.98
C LEU A 66 -7.68 -6.99 9.35
N GLN A 67 -8.56 -7.62 10.13
CA GLN A 67 -9.53 -8.57 9.61
C GLN A 67 -10.44 -7.93 8.56
N ARG A 68 -10.94 -6.71 8.83
CA ARG A 68 -11.78 -5.98 7.87
C ARG A 68 -11.01 -5.56 6.63
N ILE A 69 -9.77 -5.10 6.78
CA ILE A 69 -8.90 -4.73 5.64
C ILE A 69 -8.63 -5.94 4.75
N ARG A 70 -8.36 -7.12 5.34
CA ARG A 70 -8.16 -8.38 4.59
C ARG A 70 -9.39 -8.83 3.81
N ALA A 71 -10.58 -8.43 4.26
CA ALA A 71 -11.84 -8.74 3.59
C ALA A 71 -12.22 -7.75 2.48
N LEU A 72 -11.47 -6.64 2.33
CA LEU A 72 -11.73 -5.66 1.28
C LEU A 72 -11.35 -6.21 -0.10
N ASP A 73 -12.18 -5.90 -1.10
CA ASP A 73 -11.79 -6.08 -2.50
C ASP A 73 -10.99 -4.87 -3.00
N PHE A 74 -9.70 -5.10 -3.26
CA PHE A 74 -8.78 -4.12 -3.84
C PHE A 74 -8.74 -4.15 -5.37
N GLY A 75 -9.66 -4.88 -6.01
CA GLY A 75 -9.87 -4.85 -7.45
C GLY A 75 -9.01 -5.82 -8.25
N LYS A 76 -9.43 -6.00 -9.50
CA LYS A 76 -8.76 -6.79 -10.53
C LYS A 76 -8.82 -6.02 -11.84
N ASP A 77 -7.73 -6.05 -12.59
CA ASP A 77 -7.62 -5.53 -13.96
C ASP A 77 -7.37 -6.72 -14.92
N PRO A 78 -7.91 -6.69 -16.16
CA PRO A 78 -7.73 -7.79 -17.11
C PRO A 78 -6.27 -8.08 -17.48
N VAL A 79 -5.43 -7.04 -17.50
CA VAL A 79 -4.03 -7.11 -17.90
C VAL A 79 -3.14 -7.30 -16.68
N MET A 80 -3.32 -6.45 -15.65
CA MET A 80 -2.45 -6.46 -14.47
C MET A 80 -2.83 -7.53 -13.41
N GLY A 81 -3.96 -8.21 -13.59
CA GLY A 81 -4.46 -9.17 -12.62
C GLY A 81 -4.98 -8.50 -11.35
N ARG A 82 -4.81 -9.15 -10.20
CA ARG A 82 -5.36 -8.67 -8.91
C ARG A 82 -4.39 -7.75 -8.18
N SER A 83 -4.96 -6.84 -7.38
CA SER A 83 -4.21 -6.19 -6.30
C SER A 83 -3.81 -7.22 -5.23
N VAL A 84 -2.67 -7.00 -4.59
CA VAL A 84 -2.14 -7.90 -3.54
C VAL A 84 -1.85 -7.09 -2.29
N LEU A 85 -2.46 -7.47 -1.17
CA LEU A 85 -2.18 -6.94 0.16
C LEU A 85 -1.11 -7.81 0.84
N ASN A 86 -0.10 -7.17 1.42
CA ASN A 86 0.86 -7.78 2.31
C ASN A 86 0.84 -7.07 3.67
N ILE A 87 0.70 -7.82 4.76
CA ILE A 87 0.94 -7.30 6.12
C ILE A 87 2.39 -7.62 6.46
N GLY A 88 3.24 -6.60 6.41
CA GLY A 88 4.69 -6.76 6.54
C GLY A 88 5.15 -6.84 7.99
N THR A 89 4.54 -6.06 8.89
CA THR A 89 4.88 -6.03 10.31
C THR A 89 3.64 -5.87 11.17
N ILE A 90 3.70 -6.42 12.39
CA ILE A 90 2.70 -6.20 13.45
C ILE A 90 3.47 -6.06 14.76
N GLU A 91 3.19 -5.00 15.51
CA GLU A 91 3.81 -4.71 16.80
C GLU A 91 2.76 -4.20 17.78
N GLY A 92 2.90 -4.49 19.07
CA GLY A 92 1.99 -3.96 20.09
C GLY A 92 2.10 -4.65 21.45
N GLY A 93 1.57 -3.98 22.46
CA GLY A 93 1.66 -4.44 23.85
C GLY A 93 3.04 -4.17 24.49
N ALA A 94 3.11 -4.38 25.80
CA ALA A 94 4.33 -4.16 26.59
C ALA A 94 4.70 -5.39 27.42
N ALA A 95 3.70 -6.08 27.96
CA ALA A 95 3.86 -7.30 28.74
C ALA A 95 2.58 -8.15 28.66
N PRO A 96 2.64 -9.48 28.80
CA PRO A 96 1.47 -10.36 28.69
C PRO A 96 0.39 -10.09 29.76
N ASN A 97 0.78 -9.54 30.91
CA ASN A 97 -0.13 -9.22 32.00
C ASN A 97 -0.65 -7.76 31.97
N VAL A 98 -0.39 -6.99 30.91
CA VAL A 98 -0.82 -5.61 30.74
C VAL A 98 -1.70 -5.47 29.49
N VAL A 99 -2.88 -4.88 29.64
CA VAL A 99 -3.75 -4.54 28.50
C VAL A 99 -3.01 -3.54 27.60
N ALA A 100 -2.84 -3.87 26.32
CA ALA A 100 -2.06 -3.05 25.39
C ALA A 100 -2.67 -1.66 25.18
N ASN A 101 -1.89 -0.61 25.40
CA ASN A 101 -2.29 0.78 25.13
C ASN A 101 -1.99 1.24 23.68
N SER A 102 -1.14 0.53 22.96
CA SER A 102 -0.79 0.82 21.57
C SER A 102 -0.49 -0.47 20.80
N ALA A 103 -0.85 -0.48 19.52
CA ALA A 103 -0.48 -1.52 18.57
C ALA A 103 -0.48 -0.92 17.15
N SER A 104 0.41 -1.39 16.29
CA SER A 104 0.47 -0.96 14.90
C SER A 104 0.81 -2.09 13.93
N ALA A 105 0.45 -1.91 12.66
CA ALA A 105 0.85 -2.79 11.58
C ALA A 105 1.21 -1.97 10.33
N GLU A 106 2.31 -2.33 9.67
CA GLU A 106 2.69 -1.76 8.38
C GLU A 106 2.34 -2.74 7.26
N MET A 107 1.69 -2.21 6.23
CA MET A 107 1.14 -2.96 5.13
C MET A 107 1.53 -2.34 3.80
N THR A 108 1.66 -3.19 2.80
CA THR A 108 1.90 -2.77 1.41
C THR A 108 0.84 -3.38 0.52
N ILE A 109 0.19 -2.55 -0.30
CA ILE A 109 -0.68 -3.01 -1.38
C ILE A 109 0.03 -2.76 -2.71
N ARG A 110 0.23 -3.82 -3.50
CA ARG A 110 0.48 -3.71 -4.94
C ARG A 110 -0.88 -3.56 -5.61
N SER A 111 -1.20 -2.36 -6.07
CA SER A 111 -2.54 -1.98 -6.51
C SER A 111 -2.69 -1.99 -8.02
N VAL A 112 -3.86 -2.37 -8.51
CA VAL A 112 -4.31 -2.13 -9.90
C VAL A 112 -5.37 -1.03 -9.99
N LEU A 113 -5.73 -0.41 -8.85
CA LEU A 113 -6.60 0.76 -8.76
C LEU A 113 -5.82 2.01 -8.35
N PRO A 114 -6.32 3.23 -8.66
CA PRO A 114 -5.71 4.47 -8.19
C PRO A 114 -5.58 4.51 -6.67
N SER A 115 -4.50 5.12 -6.16
CA SER A 115 -4.19 5.12 -4.72
C SER A 115 -5.32 5.67 -3.87
N LYS A 116 -5.95 6.77 -4.33
CA LYS A 116 -7.09 7.41 -3.69
C LYS A 116 -8.27 6.45 -3.47
N GLN A 117 -8.54 5.55 -4.42
CA GLN A 117 -9.64 4.59 -4.29
C GLN A 117 -9.32 3.54 -3.22
N ILE A 118 -8.09 3.04 -3.18
CA ILE A 118 -7.65 2.07 -2.16
C ILE A 118 -7.70 2.71 -0.77
N LEU A 119 -7.16 3.93 -0.61
CA LEU A 119 -7.19 4.65 0.65
C LEU A 119 -8.62 4.92 1.12
N ASN A 120 -9.54 5.26 0.21
CA ASN A 120 -10.95 5.43 0.55
C ASN A 120 -11.56 4.12 1.04
N LYS A 121 -11.30 3.00 0.37
CA LYS A 121 -11.75 1.66 0.82
C LYS A 121 -11.23 1.34 2.23
N ILE A 122 -9.94 1.56 2.50
CA ILE A 122 -9.36 1.33 3.83
C ILE A 122 -10.01 2.23 4.88
N LYS A 123 -10.21 3.52 4.57
CA LYS A 123 -10.87 4.47 5.49
C LYS A 123 -12.27 4.02 5.91
N THR A 124 -13.01 3.31 5.06
CA THR A 124 -14.37 2.82 5.40
C THR A 124 -14.39 1.78 6.51
N VAL A 125 -13.27 1.08 6.76
CA VAL A 125 -13.21 0.02 7.78
C VAL A 125 -12.47 0.44 9.05
N LEU A 126 -11.92 1.65 9.09
CA LEU A 126 -11.28 2.19 10.29
C LEU A 126 -12.33 2.44 11.39
N LYS A 127 -11.96 2.13 12.63
CA LYS A 127 -12.76 2.38 13.83
C LYS A 127 -12.22 3.58 14.61
N LYS A 128 -12.98 4.04 15.61
CA LYS A 128 -12.54 5.09 16.54
C LYS A 128 -11.21 4.71 17.20
N LYS A 129 -10.31 5.69 17.37
CA LYS A 129 -8.96 5.52 17.93
C LYS A 129 -8.06 4.59 17.09
N VAL A 130 -8.34 4.45 15.80
CA VAL A 130 -7.45 3.81 14.83
C VAL A 130 -7.12 4.83 13.75
N GLU A 131 -5.84 5.10 13.57
CA GLU A 131 -5.30 6.09 12.65
C GLU A 131 -4.56 5.38 11.51
N ILE A 132 -4.54 6.02 10.33
CA ILE A 132 -3.79 5.58 9.16
C ILE A 132 -2.77 6.66 8.79
N GLU A 133 -1.54 6.23 8.52
CA GLU A 133 -0.46 7.04 8.00
C GLU A 133 0.03 6.44 6.68
N VAL A 134 0.08 7.24 5.62
CA VAL A 134 0.61 6.79 4.31
C VAL A 134 2.11 7.06 4.29
N LEU A 135 2.91 6.00 4.18
CA LEU A 135 4.37 6.07 4.20
C LEU A 135 4.93 6.29 2.79
N THR A 136 4.36 5.64 1.79
CA THR A 136 4.75 5.79 0.38
C THR A 136 3.58 5.44 -0.52
N GLN A 137 3.45 6.16 -1.65
CA GLN A 137 2.46 5.82 -2.67
C GLN A 137 2.99 6.10 -4.09
N SER A 138 2.62 5.25 -5.04
CA SER A 138 2.78 5.46 -6.47
C SER A 138 1.54 4.95 -7.21
N GLU A 139 1.19 5.62 -8.29
CA GLU A 139 0.00 5.31 -9.07
C GLU A 139 0.23 4.12 -10.01
N VAL A 140 -0.89 3.53 -10.42
CA VAL A 140 -0.93 2.56 -11.51
C VAL A 140 -0.61 3.28 -12.81
N GLN A 141 0.25 2.71 -13.64
CA GLN A 141 0.58 3.25 -14.95
C GLN A 141 0.26 2.25 -16.05
N LYS A 142 -0.40 2.70 -17.11
CA LYS A 142 -0.57 1.95 -18.36
C LYS A 142 0.31 2.63 -19.41
N LEU A 143 1.20 1.86 -20.03
CA LEU A 143 2.19 2.37 -20.96
C LEU A 143 1.72 2.20 -22.40
N PHE A 144 2.33 2.95 -23.31
CA PHE A 144 2.12 2.76 -24.74
C PHE A 144 2.62 1.38 -25.16
N THR A 145 1.85 0.66 -25.97
CA THR A 145 2.15 -0.73 -26.37
C THR A 145 2.30 -0.86 -27.87
N VAL A 146 3.26 -1.68 -28.31
CA VAL A 146 3.34 -2.21 -29.68
C VAL A 146 3.03 -3.71 -29.66
N THR A 147 2.30 -4.20 -30.67
CA THR A 147 1.74 -5.57 -30.68
C THR A 147 2.75 -6.66 -31.00
N ASP A 148 3.88 -6.30 -31.60
CA ASP A 148 4.80 -7.27 -32.21
C ASP A 148 6.00 -7.62 -31.31
N LEU A 149 5.95 -7.21 -30.03
CA LEU A 149 6.97 -7.50 -29.03
C LEU A 149 6.38 -8.34 -27.90
N ASP A 150 7.19 -9.19 -27.29
CA ASP A 150 6.83 -9.87 -26.05
C ASP A 150 6.55 -8.84 -24.94
N GLN A 151 5.47 -9.03 -24.18
CA GLN A 151 4.97 -8.04 -23.23
C GLN A 151 5.03 -8.54 -21.78
N VAL A 152 5.23 -7.60 -20.84
CA VAL A 152 5.25 -7.91 -19.40
C VAL A 152 4.56 -6.83 -18.58
N VAL A 153 3.81 -7.25 -17.56
CA VAL A 153 3.30 -6.36 -16.50
C VAL A 153 4.30 -6.33 -15.35
N LEU A 154 4.71 -5.13 -14.97
CA LEU A 154 5.69 -4.92 -13.93
C LEU A 154 4.99 -4.85 -12.56
N PRO A 155 5.37 -5.72 -11.60
CA PRO A 155 4.66 -5.86 -10.32
C PRO A 155 4.99 -4.76 -9.31
N TYR A 156 5.83 -3.80 -9.70
CA TYR A 156 6.30 -2.69 -8.89
C TYR A 156 5.94 -1.36 -9.55
N GLY A 157 5.74 -0.35 -8.70
CA GLY A 157 5.52 1.01 -9.14
C GLY A 157 6.82 1.64 -9.59
N THR A 158 6.69 2.56 -10.54
CA THR A 158 7.81 3.28 -11.14
C THR A 158 7.55 4.78 -11.05
N ASP A 159 8.58 5.55 -11.37
CA ASP A 159 8.59 7.00 -11.44
C ASP A 159 8.73 7.51 -12.87
N ILE A 160 8.47 6.63 -13.85
CA ILE A 160 8.23 7.01 -15.24
C ILE A 160 7.23 8.20 -15.26
N PRO A 161 7.58 9.31 -15.94
CA PRO A 161 6.78 10.53 -16.04
C PRO A 161 5.36 10.32 -16.57
#